data_AF-A0A3P7IK88-F1
#
_entry.id   AF-A0A3P7IK88-F1
#
_cell.length_a   1.000
_cell.length_b   1.000
_cell.length_c   1.000
_cell.angle_alpha   90.00
_cell.angle_beta   90.00
_cell.angle_gamma   90.00
#
_symmetry.space_group_name_H-M   'P 1'
#
loop_
_entity.id
_entity.type
_entity.pdbx_description
1 polymer ?
#
loop_
_entity_poly.entity_id
_entity_poly.type
_entity_poly.pdbx_seq_one_letter_code
_entity_poly.pdbx_strand_id
1 'polypeptide(L)'
;MLVLIQLLVPLLASVSAQSQNASFSGAQGIIYSPGYPDNYANQLNQFYTISVDPGYYIHLTLYDFETEACCDKLYIWNGYDLHQPTIAKFVYSNESFHSFKVN
;
A
#
# COMPACT_ATOMS: atom_id res chain seq x y z
N MET A 1 -8.30 2.74 12.48
CA MET A 1 -8.77 3.63 11.41
C MET A 1 -7.77 3.47 10.30
N LEU A 2 -8.21 2.85 9.22
CA LEU A 2 -7.65 1.60 8.68
C LEU A 2 -6.92 1.83 7.35
N VAL A 3 -5.84 1.09 7.05
CA VAL A 3 -5.34 0.94 5.67
C VAL A 3 -5.00 -0.53 5.43
N LEU A 4 -5.89 -1.25 4.75
CA LEU A 4 -5.65 -2.60 4.21
C LEU A 4 -5.39 -2.49 2.72
N ILE A 5 -4.17 -2.84 2.32
CA ILE A 5 -3.78 -2.95 0.92
C ILE A 5 -3.64 -4.43 0.62
N GLN A 6 -4.50 -5.01 -0.22
CA GLN A 6 -4.25 -6.35 -0.76
C GLN A 6 -3.76 -6.26 -2.20
N LEU A 7 -2.79 -7.09 -2.52
CA LEU A 7 -2.19 -7.21 -3.84
C LEU A 7 -2.61 -8.55 -4.44
N LEU A 8 -3.22 -8.53 -5.64
CA LEU A 8 -3.65 -9.74 -6.33
C LEU A 8 -2.94 -9.85 -7.69
N VAL A 9 -1.97 -10.78 -7.81
CA VAL A 9 -1.46 -11.31 -9.10
C VAL A 9 -1.64 -12.84 -9.03
N PRO A 10 -2.05 -13.54 -10.11
CA PRO A 10 -2.46 -14.93 -9.99
C PRO A 10 -1.25 -15.86 -9.80
N LEU A 11 -0.99 -16.26 -8.55
CA LEU A 11 -0.78 -17.64 -8.06
C LEU A 11 0.24 -17.69 -6.88
N LEU A 12 -0.27 -18.10 -5.72
CA LEU A 12 0.32 -18.71 -4.52
C LEU A 12 1.69 -18.19 -4.01
N ALA A 13 1.65 -17.18 -3.14
CA ALA A 13 2.45 -17.09 -1.90
C ALA A 13 2.03 -15.86 -1.09
N SER A 14 1.40 -16.02 0.08
CA SER A 14 0.99 -14.90 0.94
C SER A 14 2.15 -14.38 1.78
N VAL A 15 2.57 -13.13 1.57
CA VAL A 15 3.43 -12.39 2.53
C VAL A 15 2.56 -11.48 3.39
N SER A 16 2.61 -11.69 4.71
CA SER A 16 2.12 -10.74 5.72
C SER A 16 3.32 -10.10 6.40
N ALA A 17 3.50 -8.78 6.31
CA ALA A 17 4.49 -8.11 7.15
C ALA A 17 3.99 -6.75 7.67
N GLN A 18 4.28 -6.50 8.95
CA GLN A 18 4.03 -5.24 9.67
C GLN A 18 5.34 -4.47 9.94
N SER A 19 6.35 -4.63 9.09
CA SER A 19 7.64 -3.96 9.30
C SER A 19 7.62 -2.55 8.73
N GLN A 20 8.03 -1.56 9.52
CA GLN A 20 8.31 -0.22 9.00
C GLN A 20 9.41 -0.31 7.93
N ASN A 21 9.28 0.44 6.83
CA ASN A 21 10.29 0.48 5.76
C ASN A 21 10.57 -0.91 5.16
N ALA A 22 9.52 -1.73 5.02
CA ALA A 22 9.64 -3.07 4.48
C ALA A 22 9.75 -3.09 2.95
N SER A 23 10.50 -4.07 2.45
CA SER A 23 10.52 -4.43 1.04
C SER A 23 9.76 -5.74 0.85
N PHE A 24 8.81 -5.73 -0.07
CA PHE A 24 8.01 -6.87 -0.45
C PHE A 24 8.37 -7.31 -1.87
N SER A 25 8.51 -8.62 -2.04
CA SER A 25 8.63 -9.27 -3.33
C SER A 25 7.81 -10.55 -3.32
N GLY A 26 7.31 -10.95 -4.49
CA GLY A 26 6.50 -12.14 -4.65
C GLY A 26 5.21 -11.90 -5.44
N ALA A 27 4.43 -12.95 -5.62
CA ALA A 27 3.23 -12.95 -6.44
C ALA A 27 2.03 -12.24 -5.79
N GLN A 28 1.94 -12.22 -4.47
CA GLN A 28 0.85 -11.57 -3.74
C GLN A 28 1.29 -11.19 -2.33
N GLY A 29 0.55 -10.29 -1.71
CA GLY A 29 0.83 -9.84 -0.36
C GLY A 29 -0.27 -8.96 0.17
N ILE A 30 -0.30 -8.82 1.49
CA ILE A 30 -1.19 -7.89 2.17
C ILE A 30 -0.32 -6.99 3.06
N ILE A 31 -0.48 -5.68 2.88
CA ILE A 31 0.20 -4.66 3.68
C ILE A 31 -0.87 -4.04 4.58
N TYR A 32 -0.55 -4.01 5.87
CA TYR A 32 -1.38 -3.43 6.91
C TYR A 32 -0.74 -2.15 7.44
N SER A 33 -1.56 -1.18 7.85
CA SER A 33 -1.09 -0.09 8.70
C SER A 33 -0.50 -0.62 10.01
N PRO A 34 0.53 0.03 10.58
CA PRO A 34 1.03 -0.33 11.91
C PRO A 34 -0.10 -0.28 12.94
N GLY A 35 -0.23 -1.32 13.75
CA GLY A 35 -1.28 -1.41 14.78
C GLY A 35 -2.64 -1.95 14.30
N TYR A 36 -2.82 -2.24 13.00
CA TYR A 36 -4.05 -2.88 12.50
C TYR A 36 -4.36 -4.18 13.29
N PRO A 37 -5.64 -4.44 13.67
CA PRO A 37 -6.86 -3.73 13.27
C PRO A 37 -7.19 -2.45 14.03
N ASP A 38 -6.38 -2.06 15.02
CA ASP A 38 -6.56 -0.82 15.78
C ASP A 38 -6.09 0.42 14.99
N ASN A 39 -6.21 1.61 15.59
CA ASN A 39 -5.74 2.86 14.99
C ASN A 39 -4.20 2.88 14.88
N TYR A 40 -3.69 3.37 13.75
CA TYR A 40 -2.28 3.70 13.65
C TYR A 40 -1.93 4.86 14.59
N ALA A 41 -0.70 4.88 15.09
CA ALA A 41 -0.24 5.98 15.94
C ALA A 41 -0.06 7.28 15.14
N ASN A 42 -0.22 8.42 15.81
CA ASN A 42 0.03 9.72 15.19
C ASN A 42 1.50 9.88 14.78
N GLN A 43 1.75 10.74 13.78
CA GLN A 43 3.09 11.13 13.33
C GLN A 43 3.92 9.97 12.75
N LEU A 44 3.26 8.96 12.17
CA LEU A 44 3.93 7.86 11.48
C LEU A 44 4.19 8.21 10.01
N ASN A 45 5.44 8.04 9.58
CA ASN A 45 5.82 8.02 8.17
C ASN A 45 6.27 6.60 7.82
N GLN A 46 5.52 5.90 6.98
CA GLN A 46 5.81 4.53 6.58
C GLN A 46 6.10 4.47 5.09
N PHE A 47 7.15 3.74 4.73
CA PHE A 47 7.50 3.48 3.36
C PHE A 47 7.46 1.98 3.11
N TYR A 48 6.88 1.58 1.99
CA TYR A 48 6.85 0.19 1.56
C TYR A 48 7.31 0.13 0.11
N THR A 49 8.32 -0.68 -0.15
CA THR A 49 8.80 -0.92 -1.51
C THR A 49 8.26 -2.26 -1.97
N ILE A 50 7.61 -2.29 -3.13
CA ILE A 50 7.08 -3.50 -3.72
C ILE A 50 7.79 -3.72 -5.04
N SER A 51 8.33 -4.91 -5.25
CA SER A 51 9.06 -5.28 -6.46
C SER A 51 8.55 -6.60 -7.02
N VAL A 52 8.49 -6.70 -8.35
CA VAL A 52 8.12 -7.90 -9.10
C VAL A 52 9.17 -8.14 -10.19
N ASP A 53 9.24 -9.39 -10.68
CA ASP A 53 10.17 -9.75 -11.74
C ASP A 53 9.87 -8.97 -13.04
N PRO A 54 10.89 -8.75 -13.90
CA PRO A 54 10.69 -8.09 -15.19
C PRO A 54 9.59 -8.76 -16.04
N GLY A 55 8.71 -7.95 -16.64
CA GLY A 55 7.59 -8.43 -17.46
C GLY A 55 6.28 -8.61 -16.69
N TYR A 56 6.30 -8.50 -15.36
CA TYR A 56 5.11 -8.46 -14.53
C TYR A 56 4.70 -7.02 -14.20
N TYR A 57 3.48 -6.87 -13.68
CA TYR A 57 2.93 -5.61 -13.20
C TYR A 57 2.30 -5.82 -11.83
N ILE A 58 2.25 -4.76 -11.03
CA ILE A 58 1.62 -4.79 -9.72
C ILE A 58 0.16 -4.34 -9.88
N HIS A 59 -0.77 -5.14 -9.37
CA HIS A 59 -2.16 -4.73 -9.21
C HIS A 59 -2.43 -4.48 -7.74
N LEU A 60 -2.73 -3.23 -7.40
CA LEU A 60 -2.92 -2.79 -6.03
C LEU A 60 -4.37 -2.45 -5.79
N THR A 61 -4.93 -3.03 -4.71
CA THR A 61 -6.29 -2.78 -4.26
C THR A 61 -6.27 -2.29 -2.81
N LEU A 62 -6.86 -1.11 -2.59
CA LEU A 62 -7.19 -0.62 -1.25
C LEU A 62 -8.53 -1.24 -0.85
N TYR A 63 -8.54 -2.09 0.19
CA TYR A 63 -9.73 -2.82 0.64
C TYR A 63 -10.41 -2.19 1.85
N ASP A 64 -9.65 -1.51 2.69
CA ASP A 64 -10.12 -0.89 3.93
C ASP A 64 -9.27 0.34 4.17
N PHE A 65 -9.67 1.48 3.59
CA PHE A 65 -8.88 2.72 3.60
C PHE A 65 -9.66 3.84 4.27
N GLU A 66 -9.12 4.34 5.38
CA GLU A 66 -9.67 5.40 6.20
C GLU A 66 -8.52 6.12 6.93
N THR A 67 -8.40 7.42 6.70
CA THR A 67 -7.31 8.26 7.21
C THR A 67 -7.85 9.62 7.64
N GLU A 68 -7.15 10.39 8.48
CA GLU A 68 -7.61 11.74 8.84
C GLU A 68 -7.55 12.70 7.64
N ALA A 69 -8.70 13.22 7.20
CA ALA A 69 -8.80 14.06 6.00
C ALA A 69 -7.93 15.33 6.01
N CYS A 70 -7.62 15.86 7.20
CA CYS A 70 -6.79 17.07 7.35
C CYS A 70 -5.30 16.80 7.11
N CYS A 71 -4.86 15.59 7.39
CA CYS A 71 -3.52 15.39 7.93
C CYS A 71 -2.81 14.20 7.27
N ASP A 72 -3.52 13.10 7.08
CA ASP A 72 -2.94 11.83 6.65
C ASP A 72 -3.10 11.60 5.16
N LYS A 73 -2.08 11.03 4.54
CA LYS A 73 -2.00 10.86 3.09
C LYS A 73 -1.29 9.57 2.75
N LEU A 74 -1.89 8.76 1.88
CA LEU A 74 -1.23 7.64 1.21
C LEU A 74 -0.79 8.07 -0.17
N TYR A 75 0.49 7.88 -0.47
CA TYR A 75 1.08 8.15 -1.77
C TYR A 75 1.57 6.87 -2.39
N ILE A 76 1.43 6.80 -3.72
CA ILE A 76 1.83 5.64 -4.50
C ILE A 76 2.66 6.16 -5.65
N TRP A 77 3.91 5.73 -5.69
CA TRP A 77 4.92 6.19 -6.65
C TRP A 77 5.29 5.06 -7.59
N ASN A 78 5.71 5.41 -8.80
CA ASN A 78 6.38 4.46 -9.68
C ASN A 78 7.90 4.54 -9.45
N GLY A 79 8.51 3.48 -8.93
CA GLY A 79 9.96 3.38 -8.74
C GLY A 79 10.43 3.54 -7.29
N TYR A 80 11.75 3.51 -7.13
CA TYR A 80 12.42 3.38 -5.82
C TYR A 80 12.65 4.70 -5.07
N ASP A 81 12.27 5.85 -5.65
CA ASP A 81 12.56 7.18 -5.11
C ASP A 81 11.30 8.07 -5.08
N LEU A 82 11.16 8.85 -4.00
CA LEU A 82 10.14 9.86 -3.74
C LEU A 82 10.17 11.04 -4.72
N HIS A 83 11.23 11.20 -5.51
CA HIS A 83 11.33 12.20 -6.58
C HIS A 83 10.57 11.81 -7.86
N GLN A 84 10.09 10.58 -7.96
CA GLN A 84 9.26 10.11 -9.07
C GLN A 84 7.85 10.71 -9.00
N PRO A 85 7.18 10.93 -10.14
CA PRO A 85 5.79 11.37 -10.15
C PRO A 85 4.90 10.36 -9.40
N THR A 86 4.02 10.86 -8.53
CA THR A 86 3.01 10.05 -7.85
C THR A 86 2.02 9.51 -8.88
N ILE A 87 1.81 8.19 -8.89
CA ILE A 87 0.74 7.52 -9.63
C ILE A 87 -0.61 7.91 -9.03
N ALA A 88 -0.69 7.88 -7.70
CA ALA A 88 -1.91 8.18 -6.97
C ALA A 88 -1.61 8.78 -5.60
N LYS A 89 -2.58 9.54 -5.10
CA LYS A 89 -2.60 10.14 -3.77
C LYS A 89 -4.01 9.98 -3.19
N PHE A 90 -4.09 9.40 -2.00
CA PHE A 90 -5.32 9.23 -1.23
C PHE A 90 -5.17 9.97 0.11
N VAL A 91 -6.25 10.55 0.65
CA VAL A 91 -6.20 11.43 1.84
C VAL A 91 -7.30 11.09 2.84
N TYR A 92 -8.51 10.87 2.34
CA TYR A 92 -9.64 10.32 3.06
C TYR A 92 -10.58 9.78 2.00
N SER A 93 -11.01 8.54 2.16
CA SER A 93 -12.18 8.05 1.45
C SER A 93 -13.06 7.31 2.44
N ASN A 94 -14.36 7.54 2.31
CA ASN A 94 -15.41 6.67 2.83
C ASN A 94 -15.70 5.50 1.87
N GLU A 95 -14.88 5.36 0.81
CA GLU A 95 -14.97 4.30 -0.18
C GLU A 95 -13.82 3.30 0.02
N SER A 96 -14.20 2.04 0.19
CA SER A 96 -13.31 0.93 0.55
C SER A 96 -12.67 0.24 -0.65
N PHE A 97 -12.82 0.77 -1.87
CA PHE A 97 -12.37 0.06 -3.07
C PHE A 97 -11.73 0.98 -4.11
N HIS A 98 -10.41 0.92 -4.21
CA HIS A 98 -9.65 1.54 -5.30
C HIS A 98 -8.68 0.50 -5.84
N SER A 99 -8.74 0.22 -7.15
CA SER A 99 -7.84 -0.74 -7.81
C SER A 99 -7.15 -0.10 -9.00
N PHE A 100 -5.83 -0.24 -9.09
CA PHE A 100 -5.06 0.30 -10.20
C PHE A 100 -3.84 -0.56 -10.51
N LYS A 101 -3.41 -0.47 -11.78
CA LYS A 101 -2.23 -1.17 -12.30
C LYS A 101 -1.01 -0.25 -12.21
N VAL A 102 0.07 -0.76 -11.66
CA VAL A 102 1.39 -0.12 -11.61
C VAL A 102 2.36 -0.94 -12.46
N ASN A 103 3.03 -0.27 -13.40
CA ASN A 103 4.06 -0.86 -14.27
C ASN A 103 5.44 -0.69 -13.66
#